data_AF-A0A939R5I9-F1
#
_entry.id   AF-A0A939R5I9-F1
#
_cell.length_a   1.000
_cell.length_b   1.000
_cell.length_c   1.000
_cell.angle_alpha   90.00
_cell.angle_beta   90.00
_cell.angle_gamma   90.00
#
_symmetry.space_group_name_H-M   'P 1'
#
loop_
_entity.id
_entity.type
_entity.pdbx_description
1 polymer ?
#
loop_
_entity_poly.entity_id
_entity_poly.type
_entity_poly.pdbx_seq_one_letter_code
_entity_poly.pdbx_strand_id
1 'polypeptide(L)' 'QCKFMHCLPSFHDLNTKIGKDIYNKFGIDCMEVTDEVFESPASIVFDEAENRMHTIKAVMYATLGGK' A
#
# COMPACT_ATOMS: atom_id res chain seq x y z
N GLN A 1 20.37 -3.18 2.95
CA GLN A 1 19.27 -3.57 2.04
C GLN A 1 18.16 -2.54 2.16
N CYS A 2 17.55 -2.11 1.06
CA CYS A 2 16.43 -1.14 1.05
C CYS A 2 15.09 -1.89 1.03
N LYS A 3 14.04 -1.31 1.62
CA LYS A 3 12.67 -1.83 1.65
C LYS A 3 11.70 -0.76 1.19
N PHE A 4 10.63 -1.17 0.51
CA PHE A 4 9.57 -0.30 0.02
C PHE A 4 8.29 -0.49 0.86
N MET A 5 7.67 0.63 1.23
CA MET A 5 6.47 0.75 2.05
C MET A 5 5.48 1.70 1.39
N HIS A 6 4.18 1.46 1.57
CA HIS A 6 3.10 2.25 1.01
C HIS A 6 1.79 1.94 1.76
N CYS A 7 1.06 2.96 2.18
CA CYS A 7 -0.10 2.81 3.05
C CYS A 7 -1.37 2.20 2.40
N LEU A 8 -1.39 2.09 1.06
CA LEU A 8 -2.47 1.62 0.20
C LEU A 8 -3.76 2.50 0.21
N PRO A 9 -4.57 2.49 -0.87
CA PRO A 9 -4.33 1.83 -2.17
C PRO A 9 -3.18 2.51 -2.94
N SER A 10 -2.63 1.83 -3.95
CA SER A 10 -1.53 2.32 -4.79
C SER A 10 -1.90 2.21 -6.28
N PHE A 11 -1.43 3.15 -7.10
CA PHE A 11 -1.49 3.16 -8.56
C PHE A 11 -0.17 2.63 -9.14
N HIS A 12 0.03 1.32 -9.03
CA HIS A 12 1.21 0.64 -9.58
C HIS A 12 0.96 -0.03 -10.95
N ASP A 13 -0.31 -0.15 -11.36
CA ASP A 13 -0.71 -0.80 -12.60
C ASP A 13 -2.04 -0.25 -13.19
N LEU A 14 -2.54 -0.92 -14.25
CA LEU A 14 -3.79 -0.60 -14.94
C LEU A 14 -5.00 -1.45 -14.53
N ASN A 15 -4.94 -2.18 -13.41
CA ASN A 15 -6.01 -3.09 -13.00
C ASN A 15 -7.21 -2.38 -12.36
N THR A 16 -7.11 -1.06 -12.13
CA THR A 16 -8.21 -0.24 -11.63
C THR A 16 -8.85 0.60 -12.76
N LYS A 17 -10.12 0.95 -12.59
CA LYS A 17 -10.81 1.86 -13.54
C LYS A 17 -10.09 3.21 -13.64
N ILE A 18 -9.67 3.75 -12.50
CA ILE A 18 -8.95 5.03 -12.42
C ILE A 18 -7.59 4.92 -13.13
N GLY A 19 -6.84 3.83 -12.92
CA GLY A 19 -5.57 3.60 -13.62
C GLY A 19 -5.72 3.61 -15.14
N LYS A 20 -6.75 2.94 -15.67
CA LYS A 20 -7.06 2.96 -17.12
C LYS A 20 -7.46 4.35 -17.63
N ASP A 21 -8.27 5.10 -16.86
CA ASP A 21 -8.67 6.45 -17.24
C ASP A 21 -7.45 7.41 -17.30
N ILE A 22 -6.51 7.26 -16.36
CA ILE A 22 -5.26 8.03 -16.32
C ILE A 22 -4.36 7.65 -17.51
N TYR A 23 -4.22 6.37 -17.81
CA TYR A 23 -3.48 5.91 -18.99
C TYR A 23 -4.06 6.47 -20.29
N ASN A 24 -5.37 6.43 -20.47
CA ASN A 24 -6.01 6.97 -21.66
C ASN A 24 -5.80 8.49 -21.82
N LYS A 25 -5.69 9.21 -20.71
CA LYS A 25 -5.53 10.67 -20.72
C LYS A 25 -4.08 11.13 -20.83
N PHE A 26 -3.15 10.38 -20.23
CA PHE A 26 -1.76 10.82 -20.06
C PHE A 26 -0.71 9.83 -20.58
N GLY A 27 -1.11 8.62 -20.96
CA GLY A 27 -0.20 7.56 -21.46
C GLY A 27 0.68 6.95 -20.38
N ILE A 28 0.33 7.11 -19.10
CA ILE A 28 1.11 6.65 -17.95
C ILE A 28 0.44 5.42 -17.34
N ASP A 29 1.22 4.36 -17.11
CA ASP A 29 0.75 3.04 -16.63
C ASP A 29 0.85 2.85 -15.11
N CYS A 30 1.66 3.65 -14.43
CA CYS A 30 1.87 3.68 -12.98
C CYS A 30 2.22 5.10 -12.50
N MET A 31 1.90 5.47 -11.26
CA MET A 31 2.08 6.85 -10.77
C MET A 31 3.18 6.99 -9.72
N GLU A 32 2.92 6.60 -8.48
CA GLU A 32 3.85 6.80 -7.36
C GLU A 32 4.88 5.68 -7.19
N VAL A 33 4.60 4.50 -7.75
CA VAL A 33 5.49 3.34 -7.73
C VAL A 33 5.21 2.47 -8.96
N THR A 34 6.24 1.85 -9.52
CA THR A 34 6.09 0.90 -10.63
C THR A 34 5.66 -0.48 -10.10
N ASP A 35 4.98 -1.26 -10.95
CA ASP A 35 4.61 -2.64 -10.62
C ASP A 35 5.83 -3.50 -10.26
N GLU A 36 6.96 -3.29 -10.94
CA GLU A 36 8.22 -3.98 -10.65
C GLU A 36 8.68 -3.78 -9.20
N VAL A 37 8.59 -2.55 -8.68
CA VAL A 37 8.98 -2.26 -7.28
C VAL A 37 7.91 -2.78 -6.32
N PHE A 38 6.63 -2.59 -6.65
CA PHE A 38 5.49 -2.97 -5.82
C PHE A 38 5.43 -4.48 -5.55
N GLU A 39 5.70 -5.30 -6.57
CA GLU A 39 5.71 -6.77 -6.50
C GLU A 39 7.10 -7.37 -6.19
N SER A 40 8.12 -6.52 -6.01
CA SER A 40 9.48 -7.00 -5.73
C SER A 40 9.62 -7.61 -4.33
N PRO A 41 10.64 -8.46 -4.08
CA PRO A 41 11.01 -8.91 -2.72
C PRO A 41 11.45 -7.79 -1.76
N ALA A 42 11.62 -6.56 -2.26
CA ALA A 42 11.90 -5.39 -1.43
C ALA A 42 10.62 -4.75 -0.87
N SER A 43 9.46 -5.03 -1.46
CA SER A 43 8.15 -4.55 -1.03
C SER A 43 7.66 -5.30 0.21
N ILE A 44 7.20 -4.53 1.20
CA ILE A 44 6.60 -5.05 2.44
C ILE A 44 5.22 -4.40 2.71
N VAL A 45 4.56 -3.91 1.66
CA VAL A 45 3.28 -3.17 1.75
C VAL A 45 2.15 -4.01 2.35
N PHE A 46 2.16 -5.33 2.14
CA PHE A 46 1.16 -6.22 2.72
C PHE A 46 1.40 -6.47 4.22
N ASP A 47 2.65 -6.60 4.65
CA ASP A 47 3.00 -6.66 6.08
C ASP A 47 2.61 -5.34 6.77
N GLU A 48 2.87 -4.20 6.14
CA GLU A 48 2.45 -2.88 6.63
C GLU A 48 0.91 -2.79 6.76
N ALA A 49 0.18 -3.24 5.74
CA ALA A 49 -1.27 -3.23 5.73
C ALA A 49 -1.87 -4.13 6.83
N GLU A 50 -1.33 -5.34 7.03
CA GLU A 50 -1.75 -6.25 8.11
C GLU A 50 -1.47 -5.63 9.50
N ASN A 51 -0.31 -4.99 9.65
CA ASN A 51 0.10 -4.33 10.89
C ASN A 51 -0.82 -3.17 11.32
N ARG A 52 -1.68 -2.65 10.43
CA ARG A 52 -2.77 -1.73 10.83
C ARG A 52 -3.69 -2.37 11.87
N MET A 53 -4.07 -3.64 11.72
CA MET A 53 -4.95 -4.32 12.69
C MET A 53 -4.27 -4.48 14.04
N HIS A 54 -3.00 -4.90 14.03
CA HIS A 54 -2.23 -5.14 15.26
C HIS A 54 -1.99 -3.86 16.05
N THR A 55 -1.59 -2.78 15.37
CA THR A 55 -1.33 -1.49 16.02
C THR A 55 -2.63 -0.86 16.55
N ILE A 56 -3.73 -0.91 15.80
CA ILE A 56 -5.05 -0.46 16.28
C ILE A 56 -5.47 -1.27 17.52
N LYS A 57 -5.31 -2.60 17.51
CA LYS A 57 -5.59 -3.46 18.67
C LYS A 57 -4.78 -3.06 19.89
N ALA A 58 -3.48 -2.78 19.72
CA ALA A 58 -2.63 -2.33 20.81
C ALA A 58 -3.10 -0.99 21.40
N VAL A 59 -3.48 -0.03 20.53
CA VAL A 59 -4.05 1.26 20.96
C VAL A 59 -5.34 1.05 21.74
N MET A 60 -6.27 0.24 21.24
CA MET A 60 -7.52 -0.07 21.93
C MET A 60 -7.27 -0.74 23.29
N TYR A 61 -6.37 -1.72 23.35
CA TYR A 61 -6.04 -2.39 24.60
C TYR A 61 -5.42 -1.41 25.62
N ALA A 62 -4.46 -0.59 25.20
CA ALA A 62 -3.78 0.36 26.08
C ALA A 62 -4.69 1.47 26.62
N THR A 63 -5.74 1.85 25.87
CA THR A 63 -6.61 2.99 26.20
C THR A 63 -7.96 2.60 26.79
N LEU A 64 -8.50 1.44 26.39
CA LEU A 64 -9.85 0.98 26.76
C LEU A 64 -9.86 -0.38 27.48
N GLY A 65 -8.76 -1.15 27.40
CA GLY A 65 -8.70 -2.51 27.93
C GLY A 65 -8.68 -2.61 29.45
N GLY A 66 -8.35 -1.51 30.15
CA GLY A 66 -8.23 -1.46 31.61
C GLY A 66 -7.08 -2.33 32.15
N LYS A 67 -6.50 -1.92 33.28
CA LYS A 67 -5.80 -2.87 34.16
C LYS A 67 -6.80 -3.42 35.16
#